data_AF-A0A962TWS8-F1
#
_entry.id   AF-A0A962TWS8-F1
#
_cell.length_a   1.000
_cell.length_b   1.000
_cell.length_c   1.000
_cell.angle_alpha   90.00
_cell.angle_beta   90.00
_cell.angle_gamma   90.00
#
_symmetry.space_group_name_H-M   'P 1'
#
loop_
_entity.id
_entity.type
_entity.pdbx_description
1 polymer ?
#
loop_
_entity_poly.entity_id
_entity_poly.type
_entity_poly.pdbx_seq_one_letter_code
_entity_poly.pdbx_strand_id
1 'polypeptide(L)'
;FGRMFIRISEYFVDRMPVIRTLYSAIKQIFETIMASKSGAFRDVVMLEYPRKGIWSLGFVTGVSEGEVQELTEAETINVFVPTTPNPTSGFLLFVPRSDLHFLDMSVEDGVKMVVSGGIITPPYREKAEGPEKKAKKS
;
A
#
# COMPACT_ATOMS: atom_id res chain seq x y z
N PHE A 1 -13.71 30.10 -30.18
CA PHE A 1 -13.92 28.71 -29.72
C PHE A 1 -12.65 27.86 -29.67
N GLY A 2 -11.67 28.00 -30.59
CA GLY A 2 -10.42 27.22 -30.54
C GLY A 2 -9.49 27.47 -29.33
N ARG A 3 -9.44 28.70 -28.80
CA ARG A 3 -8.58 29.04 -27.63
C ARG A 3 -9.03 28.41 -26.31
N MET A 4 -10.29 27.98 -26.19
CA MET A 4 -10.81 27.32 -24.99
C MET A 4 -10.52 25.82 -25.00
N PHE A 5 -10.56 25.19 -26.19
CA PHE A 5 -10.14 23.79 -26.37
C PHE A 5 -8.65 23.59 -26.09
N ILE A 6 -7.79 24.54 -26.51
CA ILE A 6 -6.34 24.47 -26.26
C ILE A 6 -6.01 24.58 -24.76
N ARG A 7 -6.71 25.46 -24.02
CA ARG A 7 -6.53 25.59 -22.57
C ARG A 7 -7.03 24.37 -21.78
N ILE A 8 -8.09 23.71 -22.27
CA ILE A 8 -8.58 22.46 -21.67
C ILE A 8 -7.58 21.33 -21.97
N SER A 9 -7.04 21.22 -23.19
CA SER A 9 -6.02 20.23 -23.50
C SER A 9 -4.72 20.43 -22.72
N GLU A 10 -4.29 21.67 -22.48
CA GLU A 10 -3.13 21.96 -21.61
C GLU A 10 -3.38 21.53 -20.16
N TYR A 11 -4.58 21.76 -19.61
CA TYR A 11 -4.96 21.32 -18.26
C TYR A 11 -5.01 19.78 -18.11
N PHE A 12 -5.40 19.05 -19.17
CA PHE A 12 -5.38 17.58 -19.19
C PHE A 12 -3.97 17.02 -19.44
N VAL A 13 -3.16 17.67 -20.27
CA VAL A 13 -1.75 17.31 -20.53
C VAL A 13 -0.86 17.61 -19.31
N ASP A 14 -1.19 18.60 -18.48
CA ASP A 14 -0.48 18.88 -17.21
C ASP A 14 -0.84 17.92 -16.07
N ARG A 15 -1.90 17.11 -16.20
CA ARG A 15 -2.20 15.98 -15.28
C ARG A 15 -1.66 14.64 -15.74
N MET A 16 -1.27 14.49 -17.00
CA MET A 16 -0.50 13.33 -17.47
C MET A 16 0.87 13.10 -16.79
N PRO A 17 1.65 14.11 -16.33
CA PRO A 17 2.94 13.91 -15.70
C PRO A 17 2.81 13.14 -14.38
N VAL A 18 1.76 13.43 -13.60
CA VAL A 18 1.49 12.74 -12.33
C VAL A 18 1.21 11.26 -12.57
N ILE A 19 0.36 10.94 -13.55
CA ILE A 19 0.02 9.56 -13.88
C ILE A 19 1.24 8.80 -14.41
N ARG A 20 2.02 9.41 -15.31
CA ARG A 20 3.24 8.78 -15.84
C ARG A 20 4.30 8.57 -14.76
N THR A 21 4.50 9.54 -13.87
CA THR A 21 5.44 9.44 -12.75
C THR A 21 4.98 8.42 -11.72
N LEU A 22 3.67 8.36 -11.44
CA LEU A 22 3.01 7.34 -10.62
C LEU A 22 3.26 5.94 -11.18
N TYR A 23 2.97 5.70 -12.45
CA TYR A 23 3.22 4.42 -13.09
C TYR A 23 4.72 4.06 -13.13
N SER A 24 5.60 5.03 -13.34
CA SER A 24 7.05 4.80 -13.28
C SER A 24 7.54 4.46 -11.87
N ALA A 25 7.06 5.14 -10.82
CA ALA A 25 7.39 4.85 -9.43
C ALA A 25 6.85 3.50 -8.98
N ILE A 26 5.61 3.17 -9.37
CA ILE A 26 5.03 1.83 -9.18
C ILE A 26 5.92 0.79 -9.86
N LYS A 27 6.25 0.97 -11.14
CA LYS A 27 7.07 0.02 -11.90
C LYS A 27 8.44 -0.18 -11.28
N GLN A 28 9.12 0.89 -10.83
CA GLN A 28 10.41 0.81 -10.18
C GLN A 28 10.36 0.03 -8.85
N ILE A 29 9.31 0.22 -8.06
CA ILE A 29 9.08 -0.55 -6.84
C ILE A 29 8.80 -2.01 -7.17
N PHE A 30 7.92 -2.29 -8.13
CA PHE A 30 7.66 -3.65 -8.60
C PHE A 30 8.92 -4.34 -9.09
N GLU A 31 9.76 -3.66 -9.85
CA GLU A 31 11.04 -4.19 -10.33
C GLU A 31 11.99 -4.49 -9.16
N THR A 32 12.05 -3.63 -8.14
CA THR A 32 12.88 -3.86 -6.94
C THR A 32 12.36 -5.03 -6.11
N ILE A 33 11.04 -5.12 -5.92
CA ILE A 33 10.37 -6.19 -5.17
C ILE A 33 10.51 -7.53 -5.91
N MET A 34 10.25 -7.57 -7.21
CA MET A 34 10.37 -8.79 -8.03
C MET A 34 11.83 -9.24 -8.20
N ALA A 35 12.78 -8.30 -8.21
CA ALA A 35 14.21 -8.63 -8.22
C ALA A 35 14.68 -9.24 -6.89
N SER A 36 14.00 -8.94 -5.78
CA SER A 36 14.20 -9.66 -4.53
C SER A 36 13.59 -11.07 -4.67
N LYS A 37 14.44 -12.07 -4.92
CA LYS A 37 14.07 -13.49 -5.10
C LYS A 37 13.36 -14.14 -3.88
N SER A 38 13.07 -13.36 -2.83
CA SER A 38 12.66 -13.81 -1.51
C SER A 38 11.26 -13.34 -1.11
N GLY A 39 10.29 -13.28 -2.03
CA GLY A 39 8.87 -13.14 -1.69
C GLY A 39 8.49 -12.01 -0.72
N ALA A 40 9.23 -10.89 -0.74
CA ALA A 40 8.92 -9.68 0.02
C ALA A 40 7.72 -8.96 -0.63
N PHE A 41 6.94 -8.19 0.15
CA PHE A 41 5.75 -7.45 -0.30
C PHE A 41 4.62 -8.35 -0.79
N ARG A 42 4.14 -9.24 0.08
CA ARG A 42 2.98 -10.10 -0.25
C ARG A 42 1.65 -9.42 0.04
N ASP A 43 1.61 -8.65 1.10
CA ASP A 43 0.37 -8.15 1.67
C ASP A 43 0.46 -6.66 1.96
N VAL A 44 -0.68 -5.98 1.80
CA VAL A 44 -0.88 -4.60 2.25
C VAL A 44 -1.55 -4.65 3.62
N VAL A 45 -1.06 -3.85 4.55
CA VAL A 45 -1.57 -3.79 5.92
C VAL A 45 -1.92 -2.36 6.31
N MET A 46 -2.86 -2.24 7.23
CA MET A 46 -3.13 -1.03 7.99
C MET A 46 -2.64 -1.20 9.42
N LEU A 47 -2.01 -0.16 9.95
CA LEU A 47 -1.48 -0.13 11.32
C LEU A 47 -1.62 1.27 11.92
N GLU A 48 -1.68 1.33 13.23
CA GLU A 48 -1.71 2.62 13.93
C GLU A 48 -0.30 3.19 14.08
N TYR A 49 0.02 4.24 13.34
CA TYR A 49 1.31 4.92 13.35
C TYR A 49 1.13 6.40 12.95
N PRO A 50 1.79 7.36 13.63
CA PRO A 50 2.78 7.18 14.71
C PRO A 50 2.18 7.00 16.12
N ARG A 51 0.85 7.06 16.25
CA ARG A 51 0.15 6.84 17.53
C ARG A 51 -1.23 6.24 17.33
N LYS A 52 -1.81 5.71 18.42
CA LYS A 52 -3.19 5.22 18.48
C LYS A 52 -4.20 6.25 17.94
N GLY A 53 -5.12 5.76 17.12
CA GLY A 53 -6.14 6.53 16.39
C GLY A 53 -5.69 7.08 15.04
N ILE A 54 -4.40 7.01 14.69
CA ILE A 54 -3.88 7.47 13.39
C ILE A 54 -3.41 6.26 12.60
N TRP A 55 -3.97 6.07 11.41
CA TRP A 55 -3.71 4.89 10.60
C TRP A 55 -2.78 5.20 9.43
N SER A 56 -1.86 4.28 9.19
CA SER A 56 -0.93 4.31 8.06
C SER A 56 -1.10 3.05 7.21
N LEU A 57 -0.86 3.19 5.91
CA LEU A 57 -0.75 2.06 5.00
C LEU A 57 0.69 1.54 5.04
N GLY A 58 0.85 0.23 5.15
CA GLY A 58 2.15 -0.44 5.15
C GLY A 58 2.17 -1.65 4.22
N PHE A 59 3.38 -2.11 3.90
CA PHE A 59 3.60 -3.27 3.06
C PHE A 59 4.46 -4.29 3.79
N VAL A 60 4.01 -5.54 3.82
CA VAL A 60 4.69 -6.63 4.54
C VAL A 60 5.90 -7.10 3.75
N THR A 61 7.09 -6.91 4.28
CA THR A 61 8.35 -7.33 3.62
C THR A 61 8.85 -8.68 4.10
N GLY A 62 8.34 -9.20 5.22
CA GLY A 62 8.66 -10.52 5.76
C GLY A 62 8.26 -10.67 7.22
N VAL A 63 8.56 -11.83 7.80
CA VAL A 63 8.51 -12.05 9.25
C VAL A 63 9.87 -11.67 9.83
N SER A 64 9.88 -11.07 11.02
CA SER A 64 11.14 -10.77 11.72
C SER A 64 11.87 -12.06 12.09
N GLU A 65 13.19 -12.07 11.91
CA GLU A 65 14.06 -13.18 12.28
C GLU A 65 15.34 -12.63 12.95
N GLY A 66 16.07 -13.48 13.67
CA GLY A 66 17.35 -13.12 14.28
C GLY A 66 17.23 -12.09 15.40
N GLU A 67 18.22 -11.21 15.52
CA GLU A 67 18.38 -10.26 16.65
C GLU A 67 17.13 -9.41 16.91
N VAL A 68 16.45 -8.96 15.84
CA VAL A 68 15.24 -8.14 16.00
C VAL A 68 14.12 -8.94 16.67
N GLN A 69 13.91 -10.20 16.26
CA GLN A 69 12.89 -11.05 16.86
C GLN A 69 13.25 -11.43 18.29
N GLU A 70 14.53 -11.65 18.60
CA GLU A 70 15.01 -11.95 19.96
C GLU A 70 14.77 -10.79 20.94
N LEU A 71 14.77 -9.54 20.45
CA LEU A 71 14.48 -8.36 21.27
C LEU A 71 12.97 -8.11 21.46
N THR A 72 12.10 -8.79 20.72
CA THR A 72 10.65 -8.59 20.76
C THR A 72 9.94 -9.80 21.35
N GLU A 73 9.05 -9.57 22.33
CA GLU A 73 8.34 -10.67 23.02
C GLU A 73 7.31 -11.38 22.13
N ALA A 74 6.75 -10.69 21.14
CA ALA A 74 5.76 -11.22 20.21
C ALA A 74 6.36 -11.47 18.83
N GLU A 75 5.75 -12.36 18.03
CA GLU A 75 6.07 -12.48 16.61
C GLU A 75 5.82 -11.14 15.93
N THR A 76 6.90 -10.55 15.40
CA THR A 76 6.83 -9.28 14.69
C THR A 76 6.93 -9.48 13.18
N ILE A 77 6.25 -8.59 12.46
CA ILE A 77 6.23 -8.55 11.01
C ILE A 77 7.00 -7.31 10.56
N ASN A 78 7.83 -7.49 9.54
CA ASN A 78 8.55 -6.41 8.89
C ASN A 78 7.57 -5.64 8.01
N VAL A 79 7.29 -4.40 8.35
CA VAL A 79 6.36 -3.53 7.63
C VAL A 79 7.09 -2.29 7.14
N PHE A 80 7.13 -2.10 5.83
CA PHE A 80 7.57 -0.86 5.24
C PHE A 80 6.40 0.13 5.15
N VAL A 81 6.52 1.28 5.81
CA VAL A 81 5.56 2.38 5.77
C VAL A 81 6.13 3.51 4.93
N PRO A 82 5.67 3.69 3.68
CA PRO A 82 6.21 4.73 2.81
C PRO A 82 5.71 6.12 3.18
N THR A 83 6.46 7.13 2.75
CA THR A 83 6.01 8.51 2.71
C THR A 83 5.27 8.81 1.42
N THR A 84 4.27 9.69 1.46
CA THR A 84 3.59 10.17 0.25
C THR A 84 4.24 11.46 -0.27
N PRO A 85 4.39 11.67 -1.59
CA PRO A 85 4.06 10.76 -2.69
C PRO A 85 5.19 9.81 -3.08
N ASN A 86 6.39 9.94 -2.48
CA ASN A 86 7.55 9.15 -2.86
C ASN A 86 7.58 7.79 -2.14
N PRO A 87 7.25 6.68 -2.83
CA PRO A 87 7.10 5.39 -2.19
C PRO A 87 8.45 4.69 -1.93
N THR A 88 9.57 5.33 -2.29
CA THR A 88 10.93 4.82 -2.05
C THR A 88 11.52 5.28 -0.72
N SER A 89 10.92 6.29 -0.08
CA SER A 89 11.26 6.72 1.28
C SER A 89 10.18 6.29 2.26
N GLY A 90 10.56 6.07 3.51
CA GLY A 90 9.65 5.55 4.52
C GLY A 90 10.37 5.05 5.76
N PHE A 91 9.63 4.32 6.58
CA PHE A 91 10.12 3.66 7.77
C PHE A 91 10.02 2.15 7.62
N LEU A 92 11.02 1.43 8.10
CA LEU A 92 10.90 0.00 8.39
C LEU A 92 10.46 -0.14 9.84
N LEU A 93 9.30 -0.75 10.05
CA LEU A 93 8.73 -1.01 11.36
C LEU A 93 8.67 -2.51 11.60
N PHE A 94 8.94 -2.93 12.84
CA PHE A 94 8.75 -4.29 13.30
C PHE A 94 7.54 -4.28 14.23
N VAL A 95 6.42 -4.82 13.76
CA VAL A 95 5.12 -4.64 14.39
C VAL A 95 4.55 -5.99 14.80
N PRO A 96 4.06 -6.16 16.05
CA PRO A 96 3.40 -7.39 16.45
C PRO A 96 2.29 -7.76 15.45
N ARG A 97 2.23 -9.03 15.06
CA ARG A 97 1.22 -9.49 14.09
C ARG A 97 -0.21 -9.14 14.51
N SER A 98 -0.50 -9.11 15.81
CA SER A 98 -1.80 -8.75 16.38
C SER A 98 -2.23 -7.31 16.10
N ASP A 99 -1.28 -6.42 15.83
CA ASP A 99 -1.52 -4.98 15.67
C ASP A 99 -1.65 -4.59 14.19
N LEU A 100 -1.63 -5.58 13.29
CA LEU A 100 -1.73 -5.40 11.85
C LEU A 100 -3.10 -5.83 11.32
N HIS A 101 -3.69 -4.95 10.52
CA HIS A 101 -4.91 -5.24 9.78
C HIS A 101 -4.57 -5.53 8.32
N PHE A 102 -4.57 -6.81 7.95
CA PHE A 102 -4.33 -7.25 6.58
C PHE A 102 -5.49 -6.84 5.66
N LEU A 103 -5.14 -6.22 4.54
CA LEU A 103 -6.09 -5.75 3.54
C LEU A 103 -6.14 -6.71 2.36
N ASP A 104 -7.32 -6.83 1.74
CA ASP A 104 -7.53 -7.66 0.55
C ASP A 104 -7.06 -6.99 -0.76
N MET A 105 -6.59 -5.74 -0.69
CA MET A 105 -6.12 -5.02 -1.89
C MET A 105 -4.77 -5.54 -2.38
N SER A 106 -4.54 -5.40 -3.68
CA SER A 106 -3.23 -5.72 -4.25
C SER A 106 -2.16 -4.72 -3.80
N VAL A 107 -0.90 -5.15 -3.77
CA VAL A 107 0.25 -4.24 -3.54
C VAL A 107 0.26 -3.10 -4.56
N GLU A 108 -0.11 -3.37 -5.82
CA GLU A 108 -0.21 -2.35 -6.87
C GLU A 108 -1.19 -1.24 -6.50
N ASP A 109 -2.36 -1.64 -6.01
CA ASP A 109 -3.41 -0.74 -5.57
C ASP A 109 -3.00 0.07 -4.34
N GLY A 110 -2.32 -0.56 -3.38
CA GLY A 110 -1.73 0.13 -2.22
C GLY A 110 -0.69 1.17 -2.62
N VAL A 111 0.23 0.83 -3.54
CA VAL A 111 1.24 1.81 -4.03
C VAL A 111 0.56 2.95 -4.77
N LYS A 112 -0.50 2.69 -5.56
CA LYS A 112 -1.29 3.75 -6.21
C LYS A 112 -1.87 4.73 -5.19
N MET A 113 -2.39 4.24 -4.07
CA MET A 113 -2.91 5.09 -2.99
C MET A 113 -1.80 5.97 -2.40
N VAL A 114 -0.66 5.40 -2.04
CA VAL A 114 0.47 6.13 -1.42
C VAL A 114 0.99 7.23 -2.34
N VAL A 115 1.27 6.89 -3.60
CA VAL A 115 1.89 7.84 -4.53
C VAL A 115 0.92 8.94 -4.96
N SER A 116 -0.39 8.64 -5.00
CA SER A 116 -1.41 9.66 -5.22
C SER A 116 -1.73 10.50 -3.97
N GLY A 117 -1.12 10.20 -2.82
CA GLY A 117 -1.46 10.86 -1.54
C GLY A 117 -2.89 10.57 -1.07
N GLY A 118 -3.46 9.41 -1.46
CA GLY A 118 -4.81 8.99 -1.12
C GLY A 118 -5.90 9.50 -2.07
N ILE A 119 -5.58 10.29 -3.10
CA ILE A 119 -6.56 10.81 -4.07
C ILE A 119 -7.17 9.66 -4.90
N ILE A 120 -6.37 8.65 -5.22
CA ILE A 120 -6.83 7.46 -5.94
C ILE A 120 -7.17 6.39 -4.91
N THR A 121 -8.43 6.03 -4.82
CA THR A 121 -8.89 4.90 -3.99
C THR A 121 -9.27 3.72 -4.91
N PRO A 122 -8.57 2.58 -4.79
CA PRO A 122 -8.94 1.35 -5.49
C PRO A 122 -10.36 0.92 -5.11
N PRO A 123 -11.14 0.35 -6.06
CA PRO A 123 -12.46 -0.16 -5.73
C PRO A 123 -12.33 -1.30 -4.71
N TYR A 124 -13.10 -1.21 -3.62
CA TYR A 124 -13.18 -2.31 -2.65
C TYR A 124 -13.85 -3.50 -3.34
N ARG A 125 -13.06 -4.54 -3.61
CA ARG A 125 -13.59 -5.83 -4.03
C ARG A 125 -13.87 -6.62 -2.77
N GLU A 126 -15.13 -6.60 -2.36
CA GLU A 126 -15.61 -7.51 -1.33
C GLU A 126 -15.24 -8.94 -1.76
N LYS A 127 -14.50 -9.66 -0.92
CA LYS A 127 -14.29 -11.10 -1.14
C LYS A 127 -15.68 -11.71 -1.31
N ALA A 128 -15.96 -12.29 -2.48
CA ALA A 128 -17.18 -13.06 -2.69
C ALA A 128 -17.31 -14.01 -1.50
N GLU A 129 -18.35 -13.82 -0.70
CA GLU A 129 -18.58 -14.61 0.50
C GLU A 129 -18.47 -16.09 0.11
N GLY A 130 -17.47 -16.79 0.66
CA GLY A 130 -17.53 -18.24 0.72
C GLY A 130 -18.84 -18.65 1.41
N PRO A 131 -19.41 -19.82 1.10
CA PRO A 131 -20.84 -20.11 1.28
C PRO A 131 -21.36 -20.24 2.73
N GLU A 132 -20.71 -19.67 3.75
CA GLU A 132 -20.93 -20.02 5.16
C GLU A 132 -21.60 -18.98 6.07
N LYS A 133 -22.20 -17.90 5.55
CA LYS A 133 -22.88 -16.91 6.41
C LYS A 133 -24.36 -16.64 6.09
N LYS A 134 -25.08 -17.59 5.48
CA LYS A 134 -26.56 -17.51 5.35
C LYS A 134 -27.36 -18.32 6.37
N ALA A 135 -26.73 -18.98 7.34
CA ALA A 135 -27.45 -19.75 8.37
C ALA A 135 -27.37 -19.06 9.74
N LYS A 136 -28.04 -17.91 9.90
CA LYS A 136 -28.53 -17.37 11.18
C LYS A 136 -29.31 -16.07 10.97
N LYS A 137 -30.47 -16.20 10.31
CA LYS A 137 -31.60 -15.26 10.42
C LYS A 137 -32.86 -15.98 9.92
N SER A 138 -33.43 -16.80 10.79
CA SER A 138 -34.86 -17.16 10.86
C SER A 138 -35.13 -17.69 12.25
#